data_AF-A0A4Q1CE98-F1
#
_entry.id   AF-A0A4Q1CE98-F1
#
_cell.length_a   1.000
_cell.length_b   1.000
_cell.length_c   1.000
_cell.angle_alpha   90.00
_cell.angle_beta   90.00
_cell.angle_gamma   90.00
#
_symmetry.space_group_name_H-M   'P 1'
#
loop_
_entity.id
_entity.type
_entity.pdbx_description
1 polymer ?
#
loop_
_entity_poly.entity_id
_entity_poly.type
_entity_poly.pdbx_seq_one_letter_code
_entity_poly.pdbx_strand_id
1 'polypeptide(L)'
;MANANQKSELDKYRDIVIAGLDYTDMLMRKTPIQKHDGEIVNFGEELGSYFSDLKNHALTLHKKNKLSTLKRWFKDISEMSVATGNLDYQFYIETTTGHKVDLFGKLFEKIDKLIKVGQIKTDTQYRTISTMIDFLESYNPPDIERIKALDALQFAYSDQKKIRTNRKNNASIGWSLSANRNGKIKGGW
;
A
#
# COMPACT_ATOMS: atom_id res chain seq x y z
N MET A 1 -17.14 -20.46 29.10
CA MET A 1 -16.12 -20.31 28.04
C MET A 1 -16.36 -19.11 27.12
N ALA A 2 -17.60 -18.75 26.74
CA ALA A 2 -17.89 -17.61 25.86
C ALA A 2 -17.39 -16.23 26.37
N ASN A 3 -17.55 -15.92 27.66
CA ASN A 3 -17.15 -14.62 28.23
C ASN A 3 -15.63 -14.38 28.26
N ALA A 4 -14.82 -15.43 28.39
CA ALA A 4 -13.37 -15.30 28.41
C ALA A 4 -12.82 -14.98 27.02
N ASN A 5 -13.39 -15.61 25.98
CA ASN A 5 -12.99 -15.37 24.59
C ASN A 5 -13.40 -13.96 24.13
N GLN A 6 -14.62 -13.52 24.48
CA GLN A 6 -15.09 -12.17 24.17
C GLN A 6 -14.26 -11.08 24.87
N LYS A 7 -13.86 -11.30 26.13
CA LYS A 7 -12.99 -10.37 26.86
C LYS A 7 -11.59 -10.30 26.25
N SER A 8 -11.00 -11.45 25.91
CA SER A 8 -9.70 -11.52 25.24
C SER A 8 -9.73 -10.81 23.88
N GLU A 9 -10.80 -10.97 23.10
CA GLU A 9 -10.96 -10.25 21.83
C GLU A 9 -11.10 -8.74 22.05
N LEU A 10 -11.85 -8.34 23.07
CA LEU A 10 -12.03 -6.93 23.42
C LEU A 10 -10.73 -6.26 23.84
N ASP A 11 -9.91 -6.93 24.66
CA ASP A 11 -8.58 -6.48 25.06
C ASP A 11 -7.65 -6.36 23.85
N LYS A 12 -7.61 -7.39 22.98
CA LYS A 12 -6.86 -7.34 21.73
C LYS A 12 -7.25 -6.12 20.89
N TYR A 13 -8.55 -5.91 20.65
CA TYR A 13 -9.00 -4.82 19.79
C TYR A 13 -8.81 -3.43 20.40
N ARG A 14 -8.82 -3.30 21.74
CA ARG A 14 -8.39 -2.07 22.41
C ARG A 14 -6.92 -1.79 22.09
N ASP A 15 -6.05 -2.77 22.29
CA ASP A 15 -4.60 -2.59 22.18
C ASP A 15 -4.20 -2.22 20.75
N ILE A 16 -4.69 -2.94 19.74
CA ILE A 16 -4.32 -2.68 18.34
C ILE A 16 -4.92 -1.38 17.80
N VAL A 17 -6.08 -0.92 18.31
CA VAL A 17 -6.64 0.39 17.94
C VAL A 17 -5.78 1.51 18.50
N ILE A 18 -5.38 1.41 19.76
CA ILE A 18 -4.50 2.41 20.39
C ILE A 18 -3.15 2.47 19.67
N ALA A 19 -2.53 1.31 19.42
CA ALA A 19 -1.27 1.25 18.67
C ALA A 19 -1.41 1.81 17.24
N GLY A 20 -2.53 1.52 16.56
CA GLY A 20 -2.80 2.09 15.23
C GLY A 20 -2.90 3.62 15.23
N LEU A 21 -3.56 4.19 16.25
CA LEU A 21 -3.64 5.63 16.45
C LEU A 21 -2.26 6.24 16.77
N ASP A 22 -1.47 5.62 17.63
CA ASP A 22 -0.11 6.08 17.97
C ASP A 22 0.81 6.09 16.75
N TYR A 23 0.75 5.05 15.92
CA TYR A 23 1.51 5.01 14.68
C TYR A 23 1.07 6.12 13.71
N THR A 24 -0.23 6.37 13.61
CA THR A 24 -0.78 7.41 12.73
C THR A 24 -0.37 8.81 13.23
N ASP A 25 -0.46 9.07 14.52
CA ASP A 25 0.03 10.30 15.15
C ASP A 25 1.52 10.52 14.85
N MET A 26 2.33 9.47 15.03
CA MET A 26 3.76 9.51 14.73
C MET A 26 4.04 9.89 13.26
N LEU A 27 3.31 9.31 12.30
CA LEU A 27 3.48 9.65 10.89
C LEU A 27 3.09 11.10 10.60
N MET A 28 1.94 11.54 11.11
CA MET A 28 1.40 12.88 10.84
C MET A 28 2.30 13.99 11.42
N ARG A 29 2.94 13.75 12.57
CA ARG A 29 3.91 14.68 13.16
C ARG A 29 5.24 14.75 12.40
N LYS A 30 5.63 13.69 11.70
CA LYS A 30 6.88 13.63 10.93
C LYS A 30 6.74 14.25 9.53
N THR A 31 5.52 14.47 9.05
CA THR A 31 5.24 15.04 7.73
C THR A 31 4.92 16.54 7.81
N PRO A 32 5.88 17.44 7.51
CA PRO A 32 5.57 18.85 7.36
C PRO A 32 4.60 19.06 6.20
N ILE A 33 3.52 19.81 6.44
CA ILE A 33 2.53 20.13 5.41
C ILE A 33 2.89 21.49 4.84
N GLN A 34 3.25 21.51 3.56
CA GLN A 34 3.44 22.75 2.82
C GLN A 34 2.09 23.22 2.26
N LYS A 35 1.67 24.41 2.66
CA LYS A 35 0.50 25.09 2.09
C LYS A 35 0.81 25.59 0.67
N HIS A 36 -0.26 25.93 -0.05
CA HIS A 36 -0.17 26.43 -1.43
C HIS A 36 0.60 27.77 -1.56
N ASP A 37 0.69 28.55 -0.49
CA ASP A 37 1.48 29.79 -0.40
C ASP A 37 2.96 29.54 -0.05
N GLY A 38 3.36 28.28 0.12
CA GLY A 38 4.72 27.88 0.47
C GLY A 38 5.00 27.85 1.97
N GLU A 39 4.04 28.23 2.82
CA GLU A 39 4.19 28.16 4.28
C GLU A 39 4.22 26.70 4.75
N ILE A 40 5.19 26.36 5.59
CA ILE A 40 5.26 25.05 6.23
C ILE A 40 4.51 25.13 7.55
N VAL A 41 3.40 24.40 7.68
CA VAL A 41 2.66 24.31 8.93
C VAL A 41 2.98 23.00 9.64
N ASN A 42 3.29 23.13 10.92
CA ASN A 42 3.58 22.02 11.80
C ASN A 42 2.41 21.88 12.79
N PHE A 43 1.49 20.95 12.51
CA PHE A 43 0.29 20.72 13.34
C PHE A 43 0.59 19.93 14.63
N GLY A 44 1.85 19.88 15.07
CA GLY A 44 2.34 18.92 16.05
C GLY A 44 1.60 18.93 17.40
N GLU A 45 1.25 20.10 17.93
CA GLU A 45 0.52 20.18 19.22
C GLU A 45 -0.98 19.89 19.07
N GLU A 46 -1.64 20.45 18.05
CA GLU A 46 -3.09 20.26 17.81
C GLU A 46 -3.44 18.83 17.39
N LEU A 47 -2.57 18.17 16.62
CA LEU A 47 -2.73 16.74 16.31
C LEU A 47 -2.60 15.87 17.56
N GLY A 48 -1.70 16.25 18.48
CA GLY A 48 -1.46 15.48 19.67
C GLY A 48 -2.66 15.38 20.60
N SER A 49 -3.38 16.49 20.79
CA SER A 49 -4.63 16.48 21.56
C SER A 49 -5.71 15.65 20.86
N TYR A 50 -5.87 15.79 19.54
CA TYR A 50 -6.82 15.01 18.75
C TYR A 50 -6.61 13.49 18.89
N PHE A 51 -5.38 13.00 18.72
CA PHE A 51 -5.09 11.56 18.88
C PHE A 51 -5.23 11.08 20.33
N SER A 52 -4.93 11.94 21.31
CA SER A 52 -5.19 11.65 22.72
C SER A 52 -6.69 11.41 22.98
N ASP A 53 -7.55 12.27 22.42
CA ASP A 53 -9.00 12.14 22.55
C ASP A 53 -9.53 10.87 21.89
N LEU A 54 -9.03 10.51 20.70
CA LEU A 54 -9.38 9.26 20.04
C LEU A 54 -8.99 8.03 20.88
N LYS A 55 -7.81 8.04 21.52
CA LYS A 55 -7.38 6.96 22.42
C LYS A 55 -8.29 6.86 23.64
N ASN A 56 -8.65 7.99 24.25
CA ASN A 56 -9.60 8.02 25.37
C ASN A 56 -10.99 7.48 24.96
N HIS A 57 -11.41 7.77 23.72
CA HIS A 57 -12.64 7.21 23.16
C HIS A 57 -12.55 5.69 22.98
N ALA A 58 -11.43 5.17 22.47
CA ALA A 58 -11.19 3.73 22.35
C ALA A 58 -11.24 3.02 23.72
N LEU A 59 -10.62 3.61 24.76
CA LEU A 59 -10.70 3.11 26.13
C LEU A 59 -12.14 3.13 26.67
N THR A 60 -12.92 4.15 26.32
CA THR A 60 -14.33 4.23 26.71
C THR A 60 -15.17 3.15 26.02
N LEU A 61 -14.92 2.87 24.74
CA LEU A 61 -15.57 1.79 24.00
C LEU A 61 -15.23 0.42 24.59
N HIS A 62 -13.98 0.21 24.99
CA HIS A 62 -13.53 -0.99 25.71
C HIS A 62 -14.30 -1.17 27.03
N LYS A 63 -14.33 -0.14 27.89
CA LYS A 63 -15.10 -0.16 29.15
C LYS A 63 -16.59 -0.46 28.95
N LYS A 64 -17.16 -0.03 27.82
CA LYS A 64 -18.56 -0.28 27.43
C LYS A 64 -18.78 -1.59 26.67
N ASN A 65 -17.78 -2.47 26.57
CA ASN A 65 -17.83 -3.74 25.85
C ASN A 65 -18.25 -3.61 24.36
N LYS A 66 -17.85 -2.53 23.69
CA LYS A 66 -18.21 -2.24 22.29
C LYS A 66 -17.23 -2.84 21.29
N LEU A 67 -17.13 -4.17 21.30
CA LEU A 67 -16.19 -4.92 20.44
C LEU A 67 -16.39 -4.63 18.95
N SER A 68 -17.63 -4.66 18.44
CA SER A 68 -17.90 -4.42 17.01
C SER A 68 -17.44 -3.04 16.55
N THR A 69 -17.58 -2.02 17.41
CA THR A 69 -17.10 -0.67 17.13
C THR A 69 -15.58 -0.61 17.07
N LEU A 70 -14.89 -1.27 18.01
CA LEU A 70 -13.42 -1.35 18.01
C LEU A 70 -12.89 -2.10 16.77
N LYS A 71 -13.55 -3.18 16.35
CA LYS A 71 -13.22 -3.88 15.09
C LYS A 71 -13.32 -2.96 13.89
N ARG A 72 -14.39 -2.17 13.82
CA ARG A 72 -14.60 -1.19 12.75
C ARG A 72 -13.53 -0.10 12.78
N TRP A 73 -13.24 0.47 13.95
CA TRP A 73 -12.19 1.47 14.10
C TRP A 73 -10.83 0.96 13.65
N PHE A 74 -10.46 -0.26 14.04
CA PHE A 74 -9.21 -0.86 13.59
C PHE A 74 -9.14 -0.95 12.06
N LYS A 75 -10.23 -1.39 11.42
CA LYS A 75 -10.34 -1.43 9.96
C LYS A 75 -10.13 -0.05 9.35
N ASP A 76 -10.85 0.96 9.83
CA ASP A 76 -10.83 2.32 9.30
C ASP A 76 -9.43 2.95 9.44
N ILE A 77 -8.77 2.77 10.60
CA ILE A 77 -7.40 3.27 10.84
C ILE A 77 -6.39 2.54 9.94
N SER A 78 -6.57 1.23 9.73
CA SER A 78 -5.67 0.43 8.89
C SER A 78 -5.82 0.67 7.38
N GLU A 79 -6.92 1.28 6.94
CA GLU A 79 -7.28 1.37 5.52
C GLU A 79 -6.19 2.06 4.69
N MET A 80 -5.68 3.19 5.18
CA MET A 80 -4.62 3.92 4.49
C MET A 80 -3.34 3.11 4.39
N SER A 81 -2.92 2.46 5.47
CA SER A 81 -1.72 1.60 5.47
C SER A 81 -1.87 0.42 4.53
N VAL A 82 -3.06 -0.19 4.47
CA VAL A 82 -3.35 -1.29 3.53
C VAL A 82 -3.35 -0.79 2.08
N ALA A 83 -3.93 0.37 1.82
CA ALA A 83 -4.02 0.96 0.49
C ALA A 83 -2.64 1.37 -0.05
N THR A 84 -1.76 1.87 0.80
CA THR A 84 -0.39 2.29 0.43
C THR A 84 0.62 1.15 0.49
N GLY A 85 0.25 -0.02 1.01
CA GLY A 85 1.19 -1.12 1.21
C GLY A 85 2.20 -0.84 2.32
N ASN A 86 1.85 0.00 3.29
CA ASN A 86 2.72 0.34 4.42
C ASN A 86 2.79 -0.82 5.42
N LEU A 87 3.73 -1.73 5.19
CA LEU A 87 3.87 -2.95 5.97
C LEU A 87 4.49 -2.69 7.36
N ASP A 88 5.23 -1.59 7.53
CA ASP A 88 5.74 -1.14 8.84
C ASP A 88 4.61 -0.94 9.86
N TYR A 89 3.40 -0.59 9.38
CA TYR A 89 2.23 -0.46 10.24
C TYR A 89 1.86 -1.79 10.93
N GLN A 90 1.83 -2.89 10.18
CA GLN A 90 1.54 -4.21 10.77
C GLN A 90 2.64 -4.61 11.74
N PHE A 91 3.91 -4.45 11.34
CA PHE A 91 5.05 -4.76 12.22
C PHE A 91 4.97 -3.99 13.53
N TYR A 92 4.74 -2.67 13.46
CA TYR A 92 4.61 -1.82 14.63
C TYR A 92 3.51 -2.28 15.58
N ILE A 93 2.32 -2.64 15.05
CA ILE A 93 1.22 -3.17 15.89
C ILE A 93 1.65 -4.45 16.60
N GLU A 94 2.26 -5.39 15.87
CA GLU A 94 2.66 -6.69 16.42
C GLU A 94 3.75 -6.54 17.48
N THR A 95 4.76 -5.71 17.25
CA THR A 95 5.84 -5.49 18.22
C THR A 95 5.38 -4.72 19.44
N THR A 96 4.46 -3.75 19.26
CA THR A 96 3.99 -2.89 20.35
C THR A 96 2.99 -3.60 21.25
N THR A 97 2.14 -4.44 20.67
CA THR A 97 1.02 -5.05 21.40
C THR A 97 1.20 -6.54 21.67
N GLY A 98 2.10 -7.22 20.96
CA GLY A 98 2.24 -8.68 20.97
C GLY A 98 1.11 -9.41 20.23
N HIS A 99 0.11 -8.70 19.70
CA HIS A 99 -1.01 -9.31 18.98
C HIS A 99 -0.70 -9.43 17.50
N LYS A 100 -0.73 -10.66 16.99
CA LYS A 100 -0.67 -10.91 15.54
C LYS A 100 -1.89 -10.34 14.83
N VAL A 101 -1.66 -9.64 13.73
CA VAL A 101 -2.71 -9.09 12.86
C VAL A 101 -2.37 -9.41 11.42
N ASP A 102 -3.36 -9.86 10.66
CA ASP A 102 -3.19 -10.13 9.24
C ASP A 102 -3.88 -9.02 8.42
N LEU A 103 -3.14 -7.94 8.16
CA LEU A 103 -3.63 -6.83 7.34
C LEU A 103 -3.32 -7.03 5.86
N PHE A 104 -2.23 -7.74 5.56
CA PHE A 104 -1.68 -7.87 4.22
C PHE A 104 -1.79 -9.28 3.63
N GLY A 105 -2.46 -10.23 4.28
CA GLY A 105 -2.60 -11.61 3.79
C GLY A 105 -3.15 -11.69 2.36
N LYS A 106 -4.17 -10.88 2.03
CA LYS A 106 -4.69 -10.78 0.65
C LYS A 106 -3.68 -10.21 -0.34
N LEU A 107 -2.79 -9.33 0.11
CA LEU A 107 -1.70 -8.80 -0.71
C LEU A 107 -0.69 -9.92 -0.99
N PHE A 108 -0.25 -10.65 0.05
CA PHE A 108 0.67 -11.77 -0.10
C PHE A 108 0.10 -12.88 -0.98
N GLU A 109 -1.18 -13.24 -0.82
CA GLU A 109 -1.85 -14.22 -1.71
C GLU A 109 -1.85 -13.78 -3.18
N LYS A 110 -2.02 -12.48 -3.45
CA LYS A 110 -1.95 -11.93 -4.82
C LYS A 110 -0.53 -12.05 -5.36
N ILE A 111 0.48 -11.73 -4.55
CA ILE A 111 1.88 -11.87 -4.92
C ILE A 111 2.21 -13.34 -5.24
N ASP A 112 1.80 -14.28 -4.40
CA ASP A 112 2.05 -15.71 -4.62
C ASP A 112 1.40 -16.22 -5.90
N LYS A 113 0.20 -15.73 -6.21
CA LYS A 113 -0.46 -16.02 -7.49
C LYS A 113 0.35 -15.47 -8.67
N LEU A 114 0.92 -14.26 -8.56
CA LEU A 114 1.74 -13.68 -9.63
C LEU A 114 3.04 -14.47 -9.83
N ILE A 115 3.71 -14.88 -8.75
CA ILE A 115 4.89 -15.75 -8.80
C ILE A 115 4.54 -17.07 -9.48
N LYS A 116 3.45 -17.73 -9.06
CA LYS A 116 3.02 -19.01 -9.63
C LYS A 116 2.66 -18.90 -11.12
N VAL A 117 2.02 -17.81 -11.53
CA VAL A 117 1.68 -17.55 -12.93
C VAL A 117 2.92 -17.22 -13.76
N GLY A 118 3.96 -16.65 -13.16
CA GLY A 118 5.19 -16.30 -13.85
C GLY A 118 5.08 -15.07 -14.76
N GLN A 119 4.00 -14.27 -14.63
CA GLN A 119 3.76 -13.14 -15.53
C GLN A 119 3.00 -11.97 -14.88
N ILE A 120 3.49 -10.75 -15.14
CA ILE A 120 2.79 -9.48 -14.90
C ILE A 120 2.07 -9.05 -16.18
N LYS A 121 0.83 -8.60 -16.06
CA LYS A 121 -0.01 -8.15 -17.18
C LYS A 121 -0.32 -6.66 -17.13
N THR A 122 -0.30 -6.04 -15.96
CA THR A 122 -0.73 -4.64 -15.76
C THR A 122 0.31 -3.82 -14.99
N ASP A 123 0.30 -2.50 -15.22
CA ASP A 123 1.14 -1.56 -14.48
C ASP A 123 0.80 -1.55 -12.98
N THR A 124 -0.46 -1.84 -12.61
CA THR A 124 -0.85 -2.02 -11.20
C THR A 124 -0.12 -3.20 -10.56
N GLN A 125 -0.09 -4.35 -11.23
CA GLN A 125 0.64 -5.53 -10.73
C GLN A 125 2.14 -5.25 -10.61
N TYR A 126 2.71 -4.50 -11.55
CA TYR A 126 4.09 -4.05 -11.47
C TYR A 126 4.36 -3.24 -10.18
N ARG A 127 3.55 -2.21 -9.91
CA ARG A 127 3.69 -1.38 -8.69
C ARG A 127 3.54 -2.20 -7.42
N THR A 128 2.55 -3.10 -7.37
CA THR A 128 2.34 -4.00 -6.23
C THR A 128 3.58 -4.87 -5.96
N ILE A 129 4.23 -5.36 -7.01
CA ILE A 129 5.47 -6.14 -6.86
C ILE A 129 6.62 -5.25 -6.38
N SER A 130 6.76 -4.02 -6.88
CA SER A 130 7.80 -3.09 -6.40
C SER A 130 7.69 -2.84 -4.89
N THR A 131 6.49 -2.49 -4.39
CA THR A 131 6.27 -2.30 -2.95
C THR A 131 6.59 -3.54 -2.13
N MET A 132 6.33 -4.74 -2.68
CA MET A 132 6.67 -6.00 -2.01
C MET A 132 8.19 -6.24 -1.95
N ILE A 133 8.92 -5.90 -3.00
CA ILE A 133 10.40 -6.03 -3.01
C ILE A 133 11.01 -5.09 -1.97
N ASP A 134 10.63 -3.81 -1.97
CA ASP A 134 11.12 -2.82 -1.00
C ASP A 134 10.93 -3.31 0.45
N PHE A 135 9.80 -3.96 0.71
CA PHE A 135 9.51 -4.58 2.00
C PHE A 135 10.37 -5.81 2.30
N LEU A 136 10.53 -6.73 1.34
CA LEU A 136 11.33 -7.93 1.56
C LEU A 136 12.81 -7.60 1.78
N GLU A 137 13.30 -6.50 1.17
CA GLU A 137 14.64 -5.97 1.37
C GLU A 137 14.82 -5.32 2.75
N SER A 138 13.75 -4.79 3.36
CA SER A 138 13.82 -4.18 4.68
C SER A 138 13.84 -5.20 5.83
N TYR A 139 13.53 -6.48 5.58
CA TYR A 139 13.70 -7.55 6.56
C TYR A 139 15.15 -7.86 6.87
N ASN A 140 15.39 -8.34 8.09
CA ASN A 140 16.67 -8.93 8.47
C ASN A 140 16.47 -10.34 9.07
N PRO A 141 16.92 -11.42 8.39
CA PRO A 141 17.56 -11.42 7.08
C PRO A 141 16.55 -11.20 5.92
N PRO A 142 16.95 -10.56 4.81
CA PRO A 142 16.09 -10.43 3.64
C PRO A 142 15.69 -11.77 3.03
N ASP A 143 14.48 -11.87 2.48
CA ASP A 143 14.01 -13.05 1.73
C ASP A 143 14.53 -13.01 0.28
N ILE A 144 15.81 -13.35 0.13
CA ILE A 144 16.53 -13.23 -1.15
C ILE A 144 15.88 -14.05 -2.26
N GLU A 145 15.34 -15.24 -1.96
CA GLU A 145 14.72 -16.10 -2.97
C GLU A 145 13.46 -15.46 -3.54
N ARG A 146 12.61 -14.92 -2.67
CA ARG A 146 11.37 -14.28 -3.07
C ARG A 146 11.62 -12.97 -3.80
N ILE A 147 12.61 -12.18 -3.37
CA ILE A 147 13.06 -10.97 -4.07
C ILE A 147 13.46 -11.31 -5.51
N LYS A 148 14.34 -12.31 -5.70
CA LYS A 148 14.78 -12.73 -7.04
C LYS A 148 13.63 -13.16 -7.95
N ALA A 149 12.66 -13.89 -7.40
CA ALA A 149 11.48 -14.31 -8.17
C ALA A 149 10.66 -13.10 -8.65
N LEU A 150 10.51 -12.09 -7.79
CA LEU A 150 9.77 -10.87 -8.10
C LEU A 150 10.51 -9.95 -9.07
N ASP A 151 11.83 -9.82 -8.94
CA ASP A 151 12.69 -9.10 -9.88
C ASP A 151 12.61 -9.69 -11.29
N ALA A 152 12.66 -11.01 -11.41
CA ALA A 152 12.55 -11.70 -12.69
C ALA A 152 11.21 -11.35 -13.40
N LEU A 153 10.12 -11.24 -12.63
CA LEU A 153 8.83 -10.83 -13.16
C LEU A 153 8.83 -9.37 -13.64
N GLN A 154 9.42 -8.45 -12.87
CA GLN A 154 9.53 -7.04 -13.26
C GLN A 154 10.37 -6.85 -14.52
N PHE A 155 11.50 -7.57 -14.60
CA PHE A 155 12.39 -7.55 -15.75
C PHE A 155 11.66 -8.02 -17.01
N ALA A 156 11.01 -9.18 -16.94
CA ALA A 156 10.24 -9.74 -18.06
C ALA A 156 9.12 -8.80 -18.53
N TYR A 157 8.43 -8.13 -17.60
CA TYR A 157 7.39 -7.16 -17.94
C TYR A 157 7.94 -5.90 -18.64
N SER A 158 9.05 -5.37 -18.13
CA SER A 158 9.70 -4.18 -18.68
C SER A 158 10.17 -4.41 -20.11
N ASP A 159 10.73 -5.59 -20.39
CA ASP A 159 11.15 -5.97 -21.75
C ASP A 159 9.94 -6.15 -22.68
N GLN A 160 8.87 -6.80 -22.21
CA GLN A 160 7.62 -6.87 -22.99
C GLN A 160 7.05 -5.49 -23.30
N LYS A 161 7.13 -4.54 -22.36
CA LYS A 161 6.64 -3.17 -22.55
C LYS A 161 7.46 -2.43 -23.61
N LYS A 162 8.80 -2.53 -23.57
CA LYS A 162 9.70 -1.97 -24.60
C LYS A 162 9.37 -2.50 -26.00
N ILE A 163 9.17 -3.82 -26.13
CA ILE A 163 8.81 -4.45 -27.41
C ILE A 163 7.46 -3.91 -27.93
N ARG A 164 6.45 -3.78 -27.06
CA ARG A 164 5.13 -3.24 -27.43
C ARG A 164 5.22 -1.78 -27.89
N THR A 165 6.00 -0.95 -27.21
CA THR A 165 6.21 0.45 -27.56
C THR A 165 6.93 0.59 -28.91
N ASN A 166 8.00 -0.18 -29.14
CA ASN A 166 8.72 -0.19 -30.42
C ASN A 166 7.82 -0.62 -31.59
N ARG A 167 6.96 -1.63 -31.38
CA ARG A 167 5.98 -2.05 -32.40
C ARG A 167 4.95 -0.96 -32.72
N LYS A 168 4.44 -0.26 -31.70
CA LYS A 168 3.50 0.86 -31.91
C LYS A 168 4.14 2.02 -32.67
N ASN A 169 5.38 2.39 -32.32
CA ASN A 169 6.12 3.45 -33.00
C ASN A 169 6.42 3.08 -34.46
N ASN A 170 6.82 1.83 -34.71
CA ASN A 170 7.05 1.36 -36.08
C ASN A 170 5.75 1.29 -36.91
N ALA A 171 4.63 0.92 -36.29
CA ALA A 171 3.32 0.94 -36.94
C ALA A 171 2.82 2.36 -37.25
N SER A 172 3.06 3.33 -36.34
CA SER A 172 2.70 4.73 -36.59
C SER A 172 3.56 5.34 -37.69
N ILE A 173 4.88 5.09 -37.70
CA ILE A 173 5.78 5.50 -38.78
C ILE A 173 5.36 4.88 -40.11
N GLY A 174 4.99 3.60 -40.13
CA GLY A 174 4.46 2.92 -41.32
C GLY A 174 3.20 3.57 -41.88
N TRP A 175 2.25 3.92 -41.02
CA TRP A 175 1.03 4.66 -41.39
C TRP A 175 1.32 6.07 -41.91
N SER A 176 2.25 6.80 -41.28
CA SER A 176 2.67 8.14 -41.72
C SER A 176 3.34 8.11 -43.10
N LEU A 177 4.16 7.09 -43.38
CA LEU A 177 4.82 6.89 -44.67
C LEU A 177 3.83 6.47 -45.77
N SER A 178 2.81 5.66 -45.46
CA SER A 178 1.76 5.31 -46.42
C SER A 178 0.81 6.46 -46.72
N ALA A 179 0.49 7.32 -45.74
CA ALA A 179 -0.33 8.51 -45.94
C ALA A 179 0.37 9.56 -46.82
N ASN A 180 1.69 9.70 -46.69
CA ASN A 180 2.48 10.66 -47.47
C ASN A 180 2.70 10.21 -48.94
N ARG A 181 2.64 8.90 -49.23
CA ARG A 181 2.69 8.39 -50.63
C ARG A 181 1.39 8.62 -51.41
N ASN A 182 0.25 8.73 -50.73
CA ASN A 182 -1.04 8.98 -51.39
C ASN A 182 -1.35 10.50 -51.55
N GLY A 183 -0.44 11.39 -51.15
CA GLY A 183 -0.64 12.85 -51.11
C GLY A 183 -0.05 13.68 -52.27
N LYS A 184 0.58 13.08 -53.28
CA LYS A 184 1.00 13.74 -54.53
C LYS A 184 0.63 12.80 -55.66
N ILE A 185 -0.27 13.13 -56.59
CA ILE A 185 -0.09 14.10 -57.67
C ILE A 185 -1.48 14.64 -58.10
N LYS A 186 -1.72 15.95 -57.96
CA LYS A 186 -2.52 16.73 -58.92
C LYS A 186 -1.86 18.09 -59.08
N GLY A 187 -0.98 18.17 -60.07
CA GLY A 187 -0.37 19.40 -60.54
C GLY A 187 0.04 19.23 -62.01
N GLY A 188 -0.48 20.11 -62.86
CA GLY A 188 -0.19 20.21 -64.30
C GLY A 188 -1.01 19.21 -65.12
N TRP A 189 -1.83 19.60 -66.09
CA TRP A 189 -1.81 20.79 -66.97
C TRP A 189 -3.23 21.30 -67.21
#